data_AF-A0AAJ0DLI1-F1
#
_entry.id   AF-A0AAJ0DLI1-F1
#
_cell.length_a   1.000
_cell.length_b   1.000
_cell.length_c   1.000
_cell.angle_alpha   90.00
_cell.angle_beta   90.00
_cell.angle_gamma   90.00
#
_symmetry.space_group_name_H-M   'P 1'
#
loop_
_entity.id
_entity.type
_entity.pdbx_description
1 polymer ?
#
loop_
_entity_poly.entity_id
_entity_poly.type
_entity_poly.pdbx_seq_one_letter_code
_entity_poly.pdbx_strand_id
1 'polypeptide(L)'
;MDMPMNVPVDDPNADTEWNDILRKHGVIPEKPPSPTPMIEEALTEARRLAHENRLEGKDLDELDALEDDEDDDFLDSYRQKRMAELATIQNTSVYNQVYPLTKAEWSTAVTEESAKAFIFVLLTSSSGMNTESQIMVEVWRNLARKFGHVKFCQIRGDLAIEGYPDRNCPTVLVYTDGDVRKQIITLKELKGASTKQEDLEALMIDLGAIRREDSRLMKREDRNGVGERRGLRQGARGADDGEDSDWD
;
A
#
# COMPACT_ATOMS: atom_id res chain seq x y z
N MET A 1 53.65 52.71 -27.12
CA MET A 1 52.37 52.01 -27.34
C MET A 1 52.57 50.55 -27.01
N ASP A 2 51.47 49.85 -26.70
CA ASP A 2 51.33 48.41 -26.43
C ASP A 2 51.51 47.94 -24.99
N MET A 3 50.57 47.25 -24.36
CA MET A 3 49.09 47.12 -24.42
C MET A 3 48.75 46.44 -23.08
N PRO A 4 47.62 46.71 -22.42
CA PRO A 4 47.26 45.96 -21.22
C PRO A 4 47.13 44.47 -21.57
N MET A 5 47.99 43.64 -20.98
CA MET A 5 47.95 42.17 -21.05
C MET A 5 46.57 41.72 -20.57
N ASN A 6 45.69 41.38 -21.51
CA ASN A 6 44.41 40.78 -21.20
C ASN A 6 44.64 39.31 -20.87
N VAL A 7 44.86 39.03 -19.59
CA VAL A 7 44.94 37.66 -19.06
C VAL A 7 43.59 37.01 -19.36
N PRO A 8 43.53 35.93 -20.15
CA PRO A 8 42.29 35.21 -20.37
C PRO A 8 41.80 34.73 -19.01
N VAL A 9 40.60 35.17 -18.62
CA VAL A 9 39.92 34.65 -17.45
C VAL A 9 39.50 33.22 -17.82
N ASP A 10 40.37 32.26 -17.52
CA ASP A 10 40.00 30.85 -17.48
C ASP A 10 38.83 30.72 -16.50
N ASP A 11 37.72 30.19 -17.01
CA ASP A 11 36.46 29.83 -16.36
C ASP A 11 36.17 30.52 -14.99
N PRO A 12 35.20 31.45 -14.90
CA PRO A 12 34.86 32.18 -13.67
C PRO A 12 34.50 31.28 -12.47
N ASN A 13 34.24 29.99 -12.72
CA ASN A 13 33.89 29.00 -11.71
C ASN A 13 35.06 28.08 -11.30
N ALA A 14 36.23 28.21 -11.92
CA ALA A 14 37.43 27.44 -11.55
C ALA A 14 37.93 27.85 -10.15
N ASP A 15 38.21 26.86 -9.30
CA ASP A 15 38.76 27.09 -7.96
C ASP A 15 40.29 27.08 -8.01
N THR A 16 40.85 28.22 -8.44
CA THR A 16 42.28 28.50 -8.38
C THR A 16 42.56 29.51 -7.27
N GLU A 17 43.75 29.45 -6.67
CA GLU A 17 44.18 30.41 -5.64
C GLU A 17 44.08 31.87 -6.12
N TRP A 18 44.18 32.10 -7.43
CA TRP A 18 43.98 33.40 -8.06
C TRP A 18 42.51 33.85 -8.07
N ASN A 19 41.56 32.95 -8.34
CA ASN A 19 40.12 33.27 -8.34
C ASN A 19 39.60 33.58 -6.94
N ASP A 20 40.12 32.94 -5.89
CA ASP A 20 39.74 33.26 -4.49
C ASP A 20 40.25 34.65 -4.05
N ILE A 21 41.46 35.04 -4.48
CA ILE A 21 41.97 36.40 -4.25
C ILE A 21 41.11 37.43 -4.98
N LEU A 22 40.64 37.13 -6.20
CA LEU A 22 39.77 38.01 -6.99
C LEU A 22 38.34 38.12 -6.41
N ARG A 23 37.79 37.05 -5.82
CA ARG A 23 36.52 37.08 -5.06
C ARG A 23 36.66 37.98 -3.83
N LYS A 24 37.76 37.84 -3.07
CA LYS A 24 38.06 38.65 -1.88
C LYS A 24 38.27 40.14 -2.18
N HIS A 25 38.81 40.46 -3.36
CA HIS A 25 38.99 41.84 -3.84
C HIS A 25 37.76 42.42 -4.55
N GLY A 26 36.64 41.68 -4.65
CA GLY A 26 35.37 42.16 -5.20
C GLY A 26 35.34 42.27 -6.73
N VAL A 27 36.27 41.62 -7.42
CA VAL A 27 36.34 41.59 -8.90
C VAL A 27 35.42 40.51 -9.48
N ILE A 28 35.18 39.44 -8.72
CA ILE A 28 34.29 38.31 -9.08
C ILE A 28 33.28 38.09 -7.94
N PRO A 29 31.99 37.80 -8.22
CA PRO A 29 30.99 37.50 -7.19
C PRO A 29 31.39 36.31 -6.31
N GLU A 30 31.01 36.35 -5.02
CA GLU A 30 31.21 35.23 -4.11
C GLU A 30 30.40 33.99 -4.54
N LYS A 31 30.98 32.81 -4.34
CA LYS A 31 30.35 31.53 -4.70
C LYS A 31 29.19 31.26 -3.73
N PRO A 32 28.03 30.76 -4.21
CA PRO A 32 26.96 30.36 -3.31
C PRO A 32 27.47 29.31 -2.31
N PRO A 33 27.04 29.36 -1.03
CA PRO A 33 27.47 28.40 -0.03
C PRO A 33 27.16 26.98 -0.51
N SER A 34 28.12 26.07 -0.35
CA SER A 34 27.97 24.69 -0.81
C SER A 34 26.81 24.02 -0.04
N PRO A 35 25.87 23.33 -0.70
CA PRO A 35 24.74 22.66 -0.03
C PRO A 35 25.12 21.46 0.86
N THR A 36 26.40 21.10 0.92
CA THR A 36 26.97 19.94 1.60
C THR A 36 26.52 19.73 3.06
N PRO A 37 26.50 20.74 3.95
CA PRO A 37 26.06 20.54 5.33
C PRO A 37 24.56 20.24 5.45
N MET A 38 23.71 20.79 4.57
CA MET A 38 22.29 20.43 4.54
C MET A 38 22.06 19.01 4.04
N ILE A 39 22.92 18.53 3.13
CA ILE A 39 22.85 17.16 2.60
C ILE A 39 23.28 16.14 3.67
N GLU A 40 24.32 16.44 4.45
CA GLU A 40 24.77 15.58 5.54
C GLU A 40 23.73 15.49 6.66
N GLU A 41 23.14 16.61 7.07
CA GLU A 41 22.08 16.65 8.08
C GLU A 41 20.86 15.84 7.64
N ALA A 42 20.39 16.06 6.40
CA ALA A 42 19.29 15.30 5.81
C ALA A 42 19.60 13.79 5.73
N LEU A 43 20.85 13.41 5.46
CA LEU A 43 21.26 12.00 5.41
C LEU A 43 21.27 11.35 6.80
N THR A 44 21.74 12.07 7.83
CA THR A 44 21.70 11.58 9.22
C THR A 44 20.28 11.44 9.73
N GLU A 45 19.39 12.37 9.41
CA GLU A 45 17.99 12.30 9.78
C GLU A 45 17.27 11.15 9.05
N ALA A 46 17.53 10.98 7.75
CA ALA A 46 17.02 9.83 6.99
C ALA A 46 17.47 8.49 7.59
N ARG A 47 18.72 8.40 8.07
CA ARG A 47 19.24 7.19 8.72
C ARG A 47 18.54 6.91 10.05
N ARG A 48 18.28 7.94 10.86
CA ARG A 48 17.54 7.80 12.13
C ARG A 48 16.11 7.35 11.85
N LEU A 49 15.44 7.99 10.90
CA LEU A 49 14.06 7.67 10.53
C LEU A 49 13.95 6.25 9.93
N ALA A 50 14.93 5.82 9.14
CA ALA A 50 14.99 4.44 8.63
C ALA A 50 15.21 3.42 9.76
N HIS A 51 16.01 3.77 10.78
CA HIS A 51 16.17 2.93 11.96
C HIS A 51 14.86 2.84 12.74
N GLU A 52 14.19 3.96 13.04
CA GLU A 52 12.91 3.99 13.75
C GLU A 52 11.79 3.22 13.02
N ASN A 53 11.73 3.32 11.69
CA ASN A 53 10.70 2.64 10.89
C ASN A 53 11.09 1.20 10.45
N ARG A 54 12.23 0.64 10.92
CA ARG A 54 12.70 -0.69 10.48
C ARG A 54 11.76 -1.85 10.84
N LEU A 55 10.90 -1.63 11.82
CA LEU A 55 9.90 -2.59 12.26
C LEU A 55 8.52 -2.34 11.61
N GLU A 56 8.31 -1.18 10.97
CA GLU A 56 7.05 -0.89 10.26
C GLU A 56 6.79 -1.90 9.15
N GLY A 57 5.54 -2.39 9.11
CA GLY A 57 5.14 -3.41 8.15
C GLY A 57 5.39 -4.86 8.59
N LYS A 58 6.19 -5.11 9.64
CA LYS A 58 6.43 -6.48 10.11
C LYS A 58 5.26 -7.07 10.89
N ASP A 59 5.05 -8.37 10.75
CA ASP A 59 4.09 -9.17 11.50
C ASP A 59 4.65 -9.64 12.85
N LEU A 60 3.79 -10.13 13.75
CA LEU A 60 4.18 -10.59 15.09
C LEU A 60 5.24 -11.71 15.04
N ASP A 61 5.09 -12.63 14.10
CA ASP A 61 6.03 -13.75 13.91
C ASP A 61 7.41 -13.27 13.44
N GLU A 62 7.46 -12.21 12.61
CA GLU A 62 8.72 -11.62 12.13
C GLU A 62 9.42 -10.80 13.21
N LEU A 63 8.65 -10.21 14.13
CA LEU A 63 9.19 -9.55 15.31
C LEU A 63 9.84 -10.53 16.27
N ASP A 64 9.24 -11.70 16.45
CA ASP A 64 9.77 -12.77 17.31
C ASP A 64 11.13 -13.26 16.82
N ALA A 65 11.32 -13.34 15.49
CA ALA A 65 12.59 -13.71 14.89
C ALA A 65 13.72 -12.67 15.10
N LEU A 66 13.40 -11.46 15.55
CA LEU A 66 14.35 -10.37 15.79
C LEU A 66 14.65 -10.16 17.28
N GLU A 67 14.08 -11.01 18.15
CA GLU A 67 14.29 -10.96 19.61
C GLU A 67 15.76 -11.16 20.01
N ASP A 68 16.54 -11.91 19.22
CA ASP A 68 17.98 -12.11 19.46
C ASP A 68 18.86 -10.90 19.05
N ASP A 69 18.35 -10.01 18.19
CA ASP A 69 19.12 -8.93 17.54
C ASP A 69 18.84 -7.53 18.12
N GLU A 70 17.75 -7.36 18.87
CA GLU A 70 17.22 -6.05 19.30
C GLU A 70 16.94 -5.99 20.80
N ASP A 71 16.89 -4.77 21.35
CA ASP A 71 16.57 -4.56 22.77
C ASP A 71 15.11 -4.97 23.10
N ASP A 72 14.94 -5.82 24.11
CA ASP A 72 13.64 -6.33 24.59
C ASP A 72 12.61 -5.20 24.83
N ASP A 73 13.03 -4.10 25.46
CA ASP A 73 12.16 -2.95 25.76
C ASP A 73 11.62 -2.26 24.50
N PHE A 74 12.41 -2.22 23.41
CA PHE A 74 12.01 -1.63 22.14
C PHE A 74 11.02 -2.54 21.40
N LEU A 75 11.29 -3.84 21.36
CA LEU A 75 10.40 -4.84 20.76
C LEU A 75 9.05 -4.91 21.48
N ASP A 76 9.03 -4.87 22.81
CA ASP A 76 7.79 -4.90 23.58
C ASP A 76 6.91 -3.68 23.32
N SER A 77 7.50 -2.48 23.25
CA SER A 77 6.76 -1.26 22.89
C SER A 77 6.11 -1.36 21.51
N TYR A 78 6.81 -1.99 20.55
CA TYR A 78 6.33 -2.20 19.20
C TYR A 78 5.26 -3.30 19.12
N ARG A 79 5.44 -4.42 19.83
CA ARG A 79 4.45 -5.49 19.99
C ARG A 79 3.14 -4.92 20.54
N GLN A 80 3.21 -4.09 21.59
CA GLN A 80 2.04 -3.43 22.16
C GLN A 80 1.34 -2.51 21.16
N LYS A 81 2.10 -1.69 20.42
CA LYS A 81 1.57 -0.82 19.37
C LYS A 81 0.85 -1.63 18.29
N ARG A 82 1.45 -2.72 17.80
CA ARG A 82 0.85 -3.61 16.81
C ARG A 82 -0.38 -4.33 17.32
N MET A 83 -0.39 -4.82 18.56
CA MET A 83 -1.57 -5.43 19.16
C MET A 83 -2.73 -4.44 19.28
N ALA A 84 -2.47 -3.20 19.69
CA ALA A 84 -3.49 -2.16 19.77
C ALA A 84 -4.07 -1.81 18.38
N GLU A 85 -3.20 -1.77 17.36
CA GLU A 85 -3.61 -1.58 15.97
C GLU A 85 -4.52 -2.72 15.46
N LEU A 86 -4.13 -3.98 15.69
CA LEU A 86 -4.93 -5.14 15.31
C LEU A 86 -6.26 -5.18 16.07
N ALA A 87 -6.26 -4.85 17.35
CA ALA A 87 -7.48 -4.75 18.16
C ALA A 87 -8.42 -3.66 17.61
N THR A 88 -7.88 -2.52 17.19
CA THR A 88 -8.66 -1.43 16.57
C THR A 88 -9.26 -1.88 15.24
N ILE A 89 -8.48 -2.56 14.39
CA ILE A 89 -8.99 -3.10 13.12
C ILE A 89 -10.09 -4.13 13.37
N GLN A 90 -9.89 -5.06 14.32
CA GLN A 90 -10.91 -6.06 14.66
C GLN A 90 -12.19 -5.41 15.19
N ASN A 91 -12.09 -4.42 16.08
CA ASN A 91 -13.25 -3.75 16.67
C ASN A 91 -14.00 -2.88 15.65
N THR A 92 -13.29 -2.32 14.66
CA THR A 92 -13.90 -1.52 13.58
C THR A 92 -14.40 -2.37 12.41
N SER A 93 -14.08 -3.67 12.37
CA SER A 93 -14.43 -4.57 11.27
C SER A 93 -15.90 -5.01 11.32
N VAL A 94 -16.82 -4.08 11.06
CA VAL A 94 -18.28 -4.27 11.17
C VAL A 94 -18.91 -4.77 9.86
N TYR A 95 -18.41 -4.32 8.71
CA TYR A 95 -19.14 -4.43 7.44
C TYR A 95 -18.92 -5.79 6.73
N ASN A 96 -17.68 -6.25 6.55
CA ASN A 96 -17.25 -7.58 6.05
C ASN A 96 -17.94 -8.18 4.78
N GLN A 97 -18.86 -7.46 4.14
CA GLN A 97 -19.65 -7.91 2.99
C GLN A 97 -20.04 -6.73 2.11
N VAL A 98 -20.52 -7.03 0.90
CA VAL A 98 -21.07 -6.03 -0.02
C VAL A 98 -22.55 -5.84 0.25
N TYR A 99 -22.96 -4.60 0.46
CA TYR A 99 -24.34 -4.22 0.71
C TYR A 99 -25.02 -3.75 -0.58
N PRO A 100 -26.11 -4.39 -1.04
CA PRO A 100 -26.93 -3.82 -2.10
C PRO A 100 -27.58 -2.54 -1.57
N LEU A 101 -27.51 -1.47 -2.36
CA LEU A 101 -28.01 -0.15 -1.99
C LEU A 101 -29.22 0.22 -2.86
N THR A 102 -30.21 0.85 -2.24
CA THR A 102 -31.33 1.49 -2.95
C THR A 102 -31.21 3.01 -2.89
N LYS A 103 -31.89 3.72 -3.80
CA LYS A 103 -31.88 5.18 -3.83
C LYS A 103 -32.44 5.81 -2.56
N ALA A 104 -33.45 5.20 -1.93
CA ALA A 104 -34.05 5.68 -0.70
C ALA A 104 -33.09 5.58 0.50
N GLU A 105 -32.21 4.58 0.51
CA GLU A 105 -31.25 4.34 1.59
C GLU A 105 -29.95 5.13 1.42
N TRP A 106 -29.75 5.83 0.31
CA TRP A 106 -28.49 6.50 0.00
C TRP A 106 -28.04 7.48 1.09
N SER A 107 -28.94 8.34 1.57
CA SER A 107 -28.61 9.34 2.59
C SER A 107 -28.10 8.69 3.87
N THR A 108 -28.83 7.70 4.39
CA THR A 108 -28.50 7.06 5.66
C THR A 108 -27.34 6.07 5.52
N ALA A 109 -27.37 5.21 4.49
CA ALA A 109 -26.37 4.15 4.34
C ALA A 109 -25.04 4.62 3.76
N VAL A 110 -25.00 5.77 3.07
CA VAL A 110 -23.78 6.33 2.47
C VAL A 110 -23.40 7.66 3.13
N THR A 111 -24.28 8.67 3.10
CA THR A 111 -23.91 10.02 3.53
C THR A 111 -23.70 10.11 5.05
N GLU A 112 -24.69 9.71 5.85
CA GLU A 112 -24.60 9.75 7.32
C GLU A 112 -23.57 8.75 7.85
N GLU A 113 -23.52 7.55 7.29
CA GLU A 113 -22.59 6.51 7.73
C GLU A 113 -21.13 6.85 7.39
N SER A 114 -20.89 7.71 6.38
CA SER A 114 -19.54 8.13 6.02
C SER A 114 -18.83 8.98 7.07
N ALA A 115 -19.55 9.50 8.07
CA ALA A 115 -18.95 10.16 9.23
C ALA A 115 -18.22 9.19 10.18
N LYS A 116 -18.48 7.88 10.07
CA LYS A 116 -17.88 6.85 10.94
C LYS A 116 -16.80 6.04 10.23
N ALA A 117 -16.97 5.81 8.92
CA ALA A 117 -16.11 4.94 8.14
C ALA A 117 -16.07 5.38 6.68
N PHE A 118 -15.05 4.94 5.95
CA PHE A 118 -15.00 5.10 4.51
C PHE A 118 -16.10 4.26 3.84
N ILE A 119 -16.88 4.89 2.96
CA ILE A 119 -17.92 4.22 2.20
C ILE A 119 -17.55 4.20 0.73
N PHE A 120 -17.42 3.00 0.18
CA PHE A 120 -17.12 2.76 -1.22
C PHE A 120 -18.40 2.29 -1.92
N VAL A 121 -18.92 3.06 -2.86
CA VAL A 121 -20.13 2.75 -3.62
C VAL A 121 -19.76 2.40 -5.06
N LEU A 122 -20.13 1.20 -5.50
CA LEU A 122 -19.97 0.74 -6.87
C LEU A 122 -21.28 0.86 -7.65
N LEU A 123 -21.27 1.68 -8.70
CA LEU A 123 -22.33 1.78 -9.69
C LEU A 123 -22.01 0.82 -10.83
N THR A 124 -22.90 -0.13 -11.07
CA THR A 124 -22.76 -1.19 -12.08
C THR A 124 -23.67 -0.96 -13.29
N SER A 125 -23.25 -1.49 -14.44
CA SER A 125 -24.01 -1.39 -15.70
C SER A 125 -25.34 -2.16 -15.64
N SER A 126 -26.40 -1.59 -16.23
CA SER A 126 -27.73 -2.21 -16.25
C SER A 126 -27.82 -3.44 -17.17
N SER A 127 -27.05 -3.41 -18.26
CA SER A 127 -26.98 -4.45 -19.30
C SER A 127 -26.34 -5.77 -18.87
N GLY A 128 -25.57 -5.80 -17.77
CA GLY A 128 -24.86 -7.00 -17.30
C GLY A 128 -23.71 -7.48 -18.21
N MET A 129 -23.62 -6.98 -19.44
CA MET A 129 -22.62 -7.35 -20.46
C MET A 129 -21.31 -6.56 -20.35
N ASN A 130 -21.26 -5.53 -19.50
CA ASN A 130 -20.07 -4.72 -19.29
C ASN A 130 -19.02 -5.52 -18.49
N THR A 131 -17.96 -5.96 -19.18
CA THR A 131 -16.89 -6.79 -18.60
C THR A 131 -16.20 -6.11 -17.42
N GLU A 132 -15.95 -4.80 -17.51
CA GLU A 132 -15.34 -4.02 -16.42
C GLU A 132 -16.19 -4.07 -15.15
N SER A 133 -17.52 -3.96 -15.28
CA SER A 133 -18.44 -4.06 -14.14
C SER A 133 -18.41 -5.46 -13.51
N GLN A 134 -18.28 -6.52 -14.31
CA GLN A 134 -18.20 -7.90 -13.79
C GLN A 134 -16.91 -8.12 -12.99
N ILE A 135 -15.76 -7.70 -13.53
CA ILE A 135 -14.48 -7.72 -12.82
C ILE A 135 -14.61 -6.95 -11.51
N MET A 136 -15.22 -5.77 -11.58
CA MET A 136 -15.30 -4.90 -10.41
C MET A 136 -16.17 -5.52 -9.31
N VAL A 137 -17.28 -6.17 -9.65
CA VAL A 137 -18.13 -6.85 -8.66
C VAL A 137 -17.40 -8.00 -7.96
N GLU A 138 -16.54 -8.75 -8.65
CA GLU A 138 -15.75 -9.82 -8.04
C GLU A 138 -14.70 -9.26 -7.07
N VAL A 139 -13.92 -8.27 -7.52
CA VAL A 139 -12.91 -7.61 -6.69
C VAL A 139 -13.56 -6.93 -5.48
N TRP A 140 -14.73 -6.30 -5.64
CA TRP A 140 -15.49 -5.69 -4.55
C TRP A 140 -15.82 -6.68 -3.43
N ARG A 141 -16.26 -7.90 -3.81
CA ARG A 141 -16.58 -8.95 -2.84
C ARG A 141 -15.34 -9.42 -2.08
N ASN A 142 -14.20 -9.50 -2.74
CA ASN A 142 -12.93 -9.88 -2.09
C ASN A 142 -12.46 -8.79 -1.12
N LEU A 143 -12.48 -7.53 -1.55
CA LEU A 143 -12.10 -6.40 -0.71
C LEU A 143 -13.01 -6.23 0.50
N ALA A 144 -14.33 -6.41 0.35
CA ALA A 144 -15.26 -6.30 1.46
C ALA A 144 -15.00 -7.34 2.57
N ARG A 145 -14.61 -8.56 2.19
CA ARG A 145 -14.21 -9.60 3.15
C ARG A 145 -12.85 -9.34 3.79
N LYS A 146 -11.95 -8.68 3.06
CA LYS A 146 -10.59 -8.38 3.51
C LYS A 146 -10.57 -7.18 4.46
N PHE A 147 -11.31 -6.13 4.13
CA PHE A 147 -11.31 -4.84 4.83
C PHE A 147 -12.68 -4.55 5.44
N GLY A 148 -13.05 -5.28 6.49
CA GLY A 148 -14.38 -5.14 7.10
C GLY A 148 -14.61 -3.83 7.84
N HIS A 149 -13.58 -2.99 8.03
CA HIS A 149 -13.70 -1.64 8.58
C HIS A 149 -14.13 -0.61 7.54
N VAL A 150 -14.11 -0.98 6.25
CA VAL A 150 -14.62 -0.17 5.14
C VAL A 150 -15.97 -0.72 4.68
N LYS A 151 -16.93 0.16 4.44
CA LYS A 151 -18.25 -0.25 3.94
C LYS A 151 -18.27 -0.29 2.42
N PHE A 152 -18.57 -1.44 1.86
CA PHE A 152 -18.72 -1.63 0.42
C PHE A 152 -20.18 -1.73 0.04
N CYS A 153 -20.66 -0.79 -0.78
CA CYS A 153 -22.02 -0.73 -1.29
C CYS A 153 -22.03 -0.98 -2.80
N GLN A 154 -23.12 -1.53 -3.32
CA GLN A 154 -23.33 -1.77 -4.74
C GLN A 154 -24.74 -1.37 -5.15
N ILE A 155 -24.86 -0.66 -6.27
CA ILE A 155 -26.13 -0.28 -6.88
C ILE A 155 -26.00 -0.32 -8.41
N ARG A 156 -27.12 -0.45 -9.13
CA ARG A 156 -27.11 -0.25 -10.58
C ARG A 156 -27.09 1.24 -10.90
N GLY A 157 -26.33 1.64 -11.92
CA GLY A 157 -26.17 3.04 -12.29
C GLY A 157 -27.50 3.74 -12.60
N ASP A 158 -28.40 3.05 -13.30
CA ASP A 158 -29.74 3.53 -13.66
C ASP A 158 -30.67 3.73 -12.46
N LEU A 159 -30.49 2.92 -11.41
CA LEU A 159 -31.25 3.05 -10.15
C LEU A 159 -30.69 4.15 -9.23
N ALA A 160 -29.37 4.36 -9.28
CA ALA A 160 -28.72 5.42 -8.51
C ALA A 160 -29.05 6.80 -9.08
N ILE A 161 -28.87 6.95 -10.40
CA ILE A 161 -29.07 8.20 -11.14
C ILE A 161 -29.90 7.88 -12.38
N GLU A 162 -31.03 8.56 -12.51
CA GLU A 162 -31.94 8.34 -13.64
C GLU A 162 -31.25 8.69 -14.97
N GLY A 163 -31.26 7.75 -15.92
CA GLY A 163 -30.60 7.92 -17.21
C GLY A 163 -29.06 7.90 -17.16
N TYR A 164 -28.45 7.37 -16.09
CA TYR A 164 -27.00 7.25 -16.01
C TYR A 164 -26.44 6.45 -17.19
N PRO A 165 -25.47 6.99 -17.96
CA PRO A 165 -24.98 6.30 -19.14
C PRO A 165 -24.26 4.98 -18.80
N ASP A 166 -24.70 3.88 -19.40
CA ASP A 166 -24.06 2.55 -19.23
C ASP A 166 -22.55 2.57 -19.58
N ARG A 167 -22.14 3.45 -20.52
CA ARG A 167 -20.72 3.65 -20.90
C ARG A 167 -19.83 4.21 -19.78
N ASN A 168 -20.45 4.82 -18.76
CA ASN A 168 -19.75 5.35 -17.60
C ASN A 168 -19.59 4.28 -16.49
N CYS A 169 -20.22 3.12 -16.66
CA CYS A 169 -20.10 2.01 -15.72
C CYS A 169 -18.88 1.13 -16.04
N PRO A 170 -18.18 0.61 -15.02
CA PRO A 170 -18.44 0.83 -13.59
C PRO A 170 -18.00 2.22 -13.14
N THR A 171 -18.69 2.79 -12.16
CA THR A 171 -18.28 4.03 -11.48
C THR A 171 -18.11 3.76 -9.99
N VAL A 172 -16.99 4.20 -9.42
CA VAL A 172 -16.72 4.12 -8.00
C VAL A 172 -16.84 5.50 -7.38
N LEU A 173 -17.62 5.60 -6.31
CA LEU A 173 -17.73 6.79 -5.48
C LEU A 173 -17.22 6.47 -4.08
N VAL A 174 -16.32 7.30 -3.57
CA VAL A 174 -15.78 7.16 -2.21
C VAL A 174 -16.26 8.33 -1.38
N TYR A 175 -16.93 8.02 -0.27
CA TYR A 175 -17.41 8.99 0.71
C TYR A 175 -16.63 8.90 2.01
N THR A 176 -16.38 10.05 2.62
CA THR A 176 -15.92 10.20 4.01
C THR A 176 -16.47 11.52 4.55
N ASP A 177 -16.80 11.57 5.84
CA ASP A 177 -17.22 12.78 6.54
C ASP A 177 -18.41 13.52 5.90
N GLY A 178 -19.30 12.78 5.22
CA GLY A 178 -20.49 13.31 4.53
C GLY A 178 -20.25 13.71 3.07
N ASP A 179 -19.00 13.80 2.63
CA ASP A 179 -18.64 14.32 1.31
C ASP A 179 -18.01 13.26 0.39
N VAL A 180 -18.14 13.49 -0.93
CA VAL A 180 -17.46 12.68 -1.95
C VAL A 180 -15.99 13.07 -1.99
N ARG A 181 -15.11 12.12 -1.65
CA ARG A 181 -13.65 12.30 -1.69
C ARG A 181 -13.07 12.03 -3.06
N LYS A 182 -13.57 10.99 -3.72
CA LYS A 182 -13.07 10.54 -5.02
C LYS A 182 -14.19 9.92 -5.82
N GLN A 183 -14.19 10.26 -7.10
CA GLN A 183 -15.04 9.64 -8.11
C GLN A 183 -14.14 9.09 -9.21
N ILE A 184 -14.38 7.85 -9.58
CA ILE A 184 -13.69 7.18 -10.69
C ILE A 184 -14.76 6.71 -11.65
N ILE A 185 -14.73 7.25 -12.86
CA ILE A 185 -15.67 6.90 -13.92
C ILE A 185 -14.96 5.95 -14.87
N THR A 186 -15.54 4.77 -15.13
CA THR A 186 -14.91 3.63 -15.82
C THR A 186 -13.64 3.13 -15.14
N LEU A 187 -13.10 1.99 -15.58
CA LEU A 187 -11.83 1.49 -15.04
C LEU A 187 -10.60 2.11 -15.69
N LYS A 188 -10.72 3.16 -16.52
CA LYS A 188 -9.58 3.75 -17.23
C LYS A 188 -8.45 4.21 -16.31
N GLU A 189 -8.78 4.82 -15.17
CA GLU A 189 -7.77 5.20 -14.15
C GLU A 189 -7.14 3.99 -13.46
N LEU A 190 -7.79 2.81 -13.55
CA LEU A 190 -7.42 1.56 -12.89
C LEU A 190 -6.98 0.48 -13.90
N LYS A 191 -6.38 0.85 -15.02
CA LYS A 191 -5.90 -0.08 -16.09
C LYS A 191 -7.01 -0.79 -16.90
N GLY A 192 -8.23 -0.27 -16.89
CA GLY A 192 -9.35 -0.72 -17.72
C GLY A 192 -9.76 -2.17 -17.42
N ALA A 193 -9.99 -2.97 -18.45
CA ALA A 193 -10.35 -4.38 -18.30
C ALA A 193 -9.26 -5.26 -17.63
N SER A 194 -8.07 -4.71 -17.34
CA SER A 194 -7.00 -5.40 -16.62
C SER A 194 -6.89 -4.98 -15.15
N THR A 195 -7.86 -4.24 -14.61
CA THR A 195 -7.91 -3.91 -13.18
C THR A 195 -7.83 -5.16 -12.33
N LYS A 196 -6.93 -5.15 -11.35
CA LYS A 196 -6.83 -6.19 -10.34
C LYS A 196 -7.15 -5.64 -8.95
N GLN A 197 -7.18 -6.55 -7.98
CA GLN A 197 -7.41 -6.20 -6.59
C GLN A 197 -6.35 -5.22 -6.06
N GLU A 198 -5.08 -5.41 -6.46
CA GLU A 198 -3.96 -4.59 -6.01
C GLU A 198 -4.09 -3.12 -6.44
N ASP A 199 -4.72 -2.86 -7.60
CA ASP A 199 -4.94 -1.50 -8.09
C ASP A 199 -5.94 -0.73 -7.20
N LEU A 200 -6.94 -1.43 -6.67
CA LEU A 200 -7.88 -0.84 -5.73
C LEU A 200 -7.31 -0.74 -4.32
N GLU A 201 -6.48 -1.69 -3.91
CA GLU A 201 -5.78 -1.60 -2.62
C GLU A 201 -4.87 -0.36 -2.60
N ALA A 202 -4.15 -0.10 -3.69
CA ALA A 202 -3.38 1.14 -3.87
C ALA A 202 -4.25 2.39 -3.76
N LEU A 203 -5.41 2.41 -4.42
CA LEU A 203 -6.37 3.52 -4.30
C LEU A 203 -6.84 3.73 -2.86
N MET A 204 -7.17 2.65 -2.15
CA MET A 204 -7.65 2.73 -0.77
C MET A 204 -6.56 3.24 0.18
N ILE A 205 -5.30 2.87 -0.07
CA ILE A 205 -4.13 3.41 0.63
C ILE A 205 -3.98 4.91 0.37
N ASP A 206 -4.05 5.35 -0.89
CA ASP A 206 -3.88 6.75 -1.26
C ASP A 206 -4.97 7.65 -0.67
N LEU A 207 -6.19 7.11 -0.51
CA LEU A 207 -7.30 7.79 0.14
C LEU A 207 -7.23 7.77 1.68
N GLY A 208 -6.29 7.00 2.26
CA GLY A 208 -6.14 6.82 3.71
C GLY A 208 -7.20 5.89 4.33
N ALA A 209 -7.92 5.12 3.52
CA ALA A 209 -8.90 4.14 4.00
C ALA A 209 -8.24 2.88 4.58
N ILE A 210 -7.01 2.58 4.16
CA ILE A 210 -6.17 1.49 4.65
C ILE A 210 -4.76 2.05 4.89
N ARG A 211 -4.06 1.54 5.91
CA ARG A 211 -2.64 1.85 6.13
C ARG A 211 -1.75 1.09 5.15
N ARG A 212 -0.61 1.66 4.76
CA ARG A 212 0.34 0.98 3.86
C ARG A 212 0.94 -0.27 4.48
N GLU A 213 1.03 -0.28 5.81
CA GLU A 213 1.65 -1.31 6.64
C GLU A 213 0.63 -2.35 7.15
N ASP A 214 -0.57 -2.40 6.55
CA ASP A 214 -1.62 -3.35 6.91
C ASP A 214 -1.23 -4.76 6.47
N SER A 215 -1.11 -5.69 7.41
CA SER A 215 -0.67 -7.07 7.15
C SER A 215 -1.60 -7.83 6.21
N ARG A 216 -2.84 -7.37 6.02
CA ARG A 216 -3.76 -7.96 5.04
C ARG A 216 -3.29 -7.70 3.61
N LEU A 217 -2.57 -6.61 3.34
CA LEU A 217 -2.05 -6.28 2.01
C LEU A 217 -0.97 -7.26 1.56
N MET A 218 -0.21 -7.83 2.50
CA MET A 218 0.79 -8.84 2.20
C MET A 218 0.10 -10.11 1.68
N LYS A 219 0.50 -10.53 0.49
CA LYS A 219 0.01 -11.75 -0.14
C LYS A 219 0.43 -12.91 0.76
N ARG A 220 -0.53 -13.69 1.27
CA ARG A 220 -0.29 -14.95 2.00
C ARG A 220 0.28 -16.03 1.05
N GLU A 221 1.25 -15.71 0.21
CA GLU A 221 2.08 -16.72 -0.43
C GLU A 221 2.87 -17.38 0.70
N ASP A 222 2.56 -18.66 0.97
CA ASP A 222 3.28 -19.60 1.86
C ASP A 222 2.55 -20.16 3.09
N ARG A 223 1.25 -19.93 3.28
CA ARG A 223 0.51 -20.68 4.33
C ARG A 223 0.11 -22.12 3.93
N ASN A 224 0.35 -22.52 2.67
CA ASN A 224 0.10 -23.88 2.16
C ASN A 224 1.40 -24.66 1.85
N GLY A 225 2.59 -24.14 2.20
CA GLY A 225 3.88 -24.80 1.94
C GLY A 225 4.46 -25.61 3.10
N VAL A 226 3.86 -25.56 4.30
CA VAL A 226 4.36 -26.24 5.51
C VAL A 226 3.33 -27.27 5.96
N GLY A 227 3.16 -28.34 5.19
CA GLY A 227 2.15 -29.37 5.47
C GLY A 227 2.41 -30.77 4.90
N GLU A 228 3.43 -30.96 4.06
CA GLU A 228 3.82 -32.31 3.61
C GLU A 228 5.33 -32.48 3.74
N ARG A 229 5.79 -32.71 4.98
CA ARG A 229 6.99 -33.53 5.21
C ARG A 229 6.64 -34.95 4.71
N ARG A 230 6.78 -35.16 3.40
CA ARG A 230 6.87 -36.49 2.78
C ARG A 230 7.96 -37.24 3.54
N GLY A 231 7.54 -38.15 4.43
CA GLY A 231 8.44 -39.11 5.04
C GLY A 231 9.15 -39.85 3.93
N LEU A 232 10.46 -39.63 3.83
CA LEU A 232 11.35 -40.45 3.01
C LEU A 232 11.33 -41.87 3.58
N ARG A 233 10.34 -42.68 3.19
CA ARG A 233 10.42 -44.12 3.27
C ARG A 233 11.38 -44.58 2.19
N GLN A 234 12.64 -44.67 2.59
CA GLN A 234 13.73 -45.29 1.88
C GLN A 234 13.32 -46.74 1.55
N GLY A 235 13.07 -47.00 0.27
CA GLY A 235 12.83 -48.34 -0.25
C GLY A 235 14.13 -49.12 -0.25
N ALA A 236 14.37 -49.89 0.80
CA ALA A 236 15.34 -50.98 0.77
C ALA A 236 14.68 -52.18 0.09
N ARG A 237 15.03 -52.41 -1.19
CA ARG A 237 14.86 -53.71 -1.84
C ARG A 237 15.92 -54.65 -1.26
N GLY A 238 15.47 -55.61 -0.46
CA GLY A 238 16.21 -56.82 -0.10
C GLY A 238 15.24 -57.99 -0.19
N ALA A 239 15.48 -58.88 -1.14
CA ALA A 239 14.78 -60.14 -1.30
C ALA A 239 15.46 -61.20 -0.42
N ASP A 240 14.66 -62.02 0.28
CA ASP A 240 14.91 -63.40 0.71
C ASP A 240 13.68 -63.82 1.53
N ASP A 241 12.80 -64.66 0.97
CA ASP A 241 12.78 -66.12 1.08
C ASP A 241 12.26 -66.64 2.43
N GLY A 242 11.14 -67.37 2.34
CA GLY A 242 10.96 -68.64 3.04
C GLY A 242 10.52 -68.64 4.51
N GLU A 243 9.37 -69.28 4.71
CA GLU A 243 9.09 -70.22 5.82
C GLU A 243 8.55 -69.69 7.16
N ASP A 244 7.32 -70.14 7.42
CA ASP A 244 6.83 -70.74 8.67
C ASP A 244 6.93 -69.96 9.99
N SER A 245 5.76 -69.62 10.55
CA SER A 245 5.16 -70.42 11.63
C SER A 245 4.06 -69.64 12.36
N ASP A 246 2.95 -70.35 12.60
CA ASP A 246 2.01 -70.19 13.72
C ASP A 246 2.66 -69.70 15.02
N TRP A 247 1.93 -68.99 15.88
CA TRP A 247 1.62 -69.36 17.28
C TRP A 247 0.89 -68.22 18.03
N ASP A 248 -0.29 -68.59 18.57
CA ASP A 248 -1.20 -67.95 19.57
C ASP A 248 -1.92 -66.62 19.26
#